data_AF-A0A2N0ZX99-F1
#
_entry.id   AF-A0A2N0ZX99-F1
#
_cell.length_a   1.000
_cell.length_b   1.000
_cell.length_c   1.000
_cell.angle_alpha   90.00
_cell.angle_beta   90.00
_cell.angle_gamma   90.00
#
_symmetry.space_group_name_H-M   'P 1'
#
loop_
_entity.id
_entity.type
_entity.pdbx_description
1 polymer ?
#
loop_
_entity_poly.entity_id
_entity_poly.type
_entity_poly.pdbx_seq_one_letter_code
_entity_poly.pdbx_strand_id
1 'polypeptide(L)'
;MQITLPENNLYENEQTLSFEKVTALIGENGAGKSSILQSIFKKRLDTGDFHSKKVVCFSSGQNEKYSKHFSDYLAQERQANRGLNLGCCYYDKSWSKLLIFIATITLEGRVRGFLTSKGYIEQSQNGSEDVSSILSVKIRVEQTYVNRVQDALKKEENGEEETFRTSAYHRTL
;
A
#
# COMPACT_ATOMS: atom_id res chain seq x y z
N MET A 1 -18.99 10.87 -9.44
CA MET A 1 -18.02 10.37 -10.47
C MET A 1 -18.82 9.55 -11.46
N GLN A 2 -18.51 9.59 -12.75
CA GLN A 2 -19.21 8.76 -13.73
C GLN A 2 -18.22 7.82 -14.41
N ILE A 3 -18.68 6.60 -14.71
CA ILE A 3 -17.95 5.63 -15.50
C ILE A 3 -18.89 5.07 -16.54
N THR A 4 -18.44 5.11 -17.78
CA THR A 4 -19.14 4.47 -18.88
C THR A 4 -18.56 3.08 -19.11
N LEU A 5 -19.42 2.08 -19.03
CA LEU A 5 -19.14 0.69 -19.31
C LEU A 5 -19.62 0.38 -20.73
N PRO A 6 -18.74 -0.14 -21.61
CA PRO A 6 -19.15 -0.56 -22.93
C PRO A 6 -20.11 -1.77 -22.85
N GLU A 7 -20.80 -2.01 -23.96
CA GLU A 7 -21.55 -3.25 -24.17
C GLU A 7 -20.68 -4.48 -23.88
N ASN A 8 -21.29 -5.53 -23.35
CA ASN A 8 -20.62 -6.77 -23.00
C ASN A 8 -21.59 -7.96 -23.05
N ASN A 9 -21.06 -9.17 -22.89
CA ASN A 9 -21.85 -10.41 -22.97
C ASN A 9 -23.03 -10.50 -21.97
N LEU A 10 -23.06 -9.68 -20.92
CA LEU A 10 -24.15 -9.65 -19.95
C LEU A 10 -25.18 -8.55 -20.25
N TYR A 11 -24.82 -7.55 -21.06
CA TYR A 11 -25.67 -6.41 -21.37
C TYR A 11 -25.20 -5.72 -22.65
N GLU A 12 -26.05 -5.74 -23.67
CA GLU A 12 -25.74 -5.31 -25.04
C GLU A 12 -25.77 -3.79 -25.26
N ASN A 13 -26.04 -3.00 -24.23
CA ASN A 13 -26.05 -1.54 -24.33
C ASN A 13 -24.95 -0.93 -23.48
N GLU A 14 -24.50 0.27 -23.86
CA GLU A 14 -23.60 1.06 -23.02
C GLU A 14 -24.30 1.46 -21.71
N GLN A 15 -23.58 1.35 -20.60
CA GLN A 15 -24.10 1.70 -19.27
C GLN A 15 -23.29 2.82 -18.65
N THR A 16 -23.96 3.90 -18.26
CA THR A 16 -23.33 4.97 -17.48
C THR A 16 -23.63 4.77 -16.00
N LEU A 17 -22.59 4.52 -15.20
CA LEU A 17 -22.67 4.40 -13.76
C LEU A 17 -22.29 5.72 -13.08
N SER A 18 -23.20 6.25 -12.27
CA SER A 18 -22.93 7.37 -11.37
C SER A 18 -22.57 6.87 -9.97
N PHE A 19 -21.44 7.35 -9.46
CA PHE A 19 -20.95 7.11 -8.11
C PHE A 19 -21.10 8.38 -7.27
N GLU A 20 -21.81 8.25 -6.15
CA GLU A 20 -21.88 9.26 -5.11
C GLU A 20 -20.71 9.12 -4.12
N LYS A 21 -20.83 9.75 -2.94
CA LYS A 21 -19.83 9.66 -1.87
C LYS A 21 -19.69 8.21 -1.36
N VAL A 22 -20.81 7.50 -1.25
CA VAL A 22 -20.86 6.08 -0.89
C VAL A 22 -21.76 5.39 -1.89
N THR A 23 -21.28 4.33 -2.51
CA THR A 23 -22.03 3.58 -3.52
C THR A 23 -21.80 2.09 -3.28
N ALA A 24 -22.90 1.34 -3.21
CA ALA A 24 -22.87 -0.11 -3.05
C ALA A 24 -23.31 -0.77 -4.36
N LEU A 25 -22.47 -1.66 -4.91
CA LEU A 25 -22.84 -2.51 -6.03
C LEU A 25 -23.38 -3.83 -5.49
N ILE A 26 -24.68 -4.09 -5.68
CA ILE A 26 -25.38 -5.26 -5.16
C ILE A 26 -25.92 -6.07 -6.34
N GLY A 27 -25.84 -7.39 -6.25
CA GLY A 27 -26.28 -8.31 -7.28
C GLY A 27 -25.79 -9.71 -7.00
N GLU A 28 -26.30 -10.68 -7.76
CA GLU A 28 -25.94 -12.10 -7.61
C GLU A 28 -24.49 -12.41 -8.00
N ASN A 29 -24.02 -13.60 -7.65
CA ASN A 29 -22.72 -14.08 -8.11
C ASN A 29 -22.69 -14.11 -9.65
N GLY A 30 -21.61 -13.62 -10.25
CA GLY A 30 -21.51 -13.51 -11.71
C GLY A 30 -22.11 -12.24 -12.32
N ALA A 31 -22.84 -11.41 -11.56
CA ALA A 31 -23.46 -10.17 -12.06
C ALA A 31 -22.46 -9.03 -12.41
N GLY A 32 -21.17 -9.31 -12.58
CA GLY A 32 -20.18 -8.32 -13.04
C GLY A 32 -19.69 -7.30 -12.00
N LYS A 33 -20.15 -7.33 -10.74
CA LYS A 33 -19.75 -6.39 -9.67
C LYS A 33 -18.22 -6.21 -9.56
N SER A 34 -17.49 -7.32 -9.48
CA SER A 34 -16.03 -7.31 -9.40
C SER A 34 -15.40 -6.78 -10.68
N SER A 35 -15.96 -7.11 -11.85
CA SER A 35 -15.45 -6.66 -13.16
C SER A 35 -15.56 -5.15 -13.33
N ILE A 36 -16.63 -4.54 -12.83
CA ILE A 36 -16.83 -3.09 -12.83
C ILE A 36 -15.71 -2.43 -12.02
N LEU A 37 -15.56 -2.82 -10.75
CA LEU A 37 -14.52 -2.29 -9.85
C LEU A 37 -13.10 -2.54 -10.39
N GLN A 38 -12.85 -3.70 -11.03
CA GLN A 38 -11.60 -4.01 -11.72
C GLN A 38 -11.33 -3.04 -12.86
N SER A 39 -12.35 -2.70 -13.63
CA SER A 39 -12.22 -1.79 -14.77
C SER A 39 -11.85 -0.37 -14.33
N ILE A 40 -12.42 0.12 -13.21
CA ILE A 40 -12.04 1.42 -12.62
C ILE A 40 -10.56 1.41 -12.26
N PHE A 41 -10.14 0.37 -11.55
CA PHE A 41 -8.77 0.23 -11.06
C PHE A 41 -7.77 0.09 -12.21
N LYS A 42 -8.10 -0.74 -13.21
CA LYS A 42 -7.27 -0.96 -14.40
C LYS A 42 -7.14 0.28 -15.27
N LYS A 43 -8.24 1.01 -15.54
CA LYS A 43 -8.17 2.29 -16.26
C LYS A 43 -7.27 3.30 -15.53
N ARG A 44 -7.34 3.35 -14.19
CA ARG A 44 -6.44 4.20 -13.41
C ARG A 44 -4.96 3.83 -13.60
N LEU A 45 -4.64 2.54 -13.65
CA LEU A 45 -3.28 2.04 -13.83
C LEU A 45 -2.77 2.22 -15.28
N ASP A 46 -3.57 1.84 -16.27
CA ASP A 46 -3.14 1.72 -17.67
C ASP A 46 -3.18 3.06 -18.42
N THR A 47 -4.28 3.81 -18.30
CA THR A 47 -4.52 5.03 -19.08
C THR A 47 -4.32 6.30 -18.27
N GLY A 48 -4.11 6.17 -16.95
CA GLY A 48 -4.02 7.33 -16.05
C GLY A 48 -5.36 8.03 -15.84
N ASP A 49 -6.48 7.44 -16.28
CA ASP A 49 -7.82 7.97 -16.04
C ASP A 49 -8.03 8.26 -14.55
N PHE A 50 -8.80 9.30 -14.24
CA PHE A 50 -8.99 9.77 -12.87
C PHE A 50 -7.69 10.27 -12.21
N HIS A 51 -6.75 10.85 -12.98
CA HIS A 51 -5.46 11.31 -12.45
C HIS A 51 -5.57 12.34 -11.31
N SER A 52 -6.65 13.11 -11.27
CA SER A 52 -6.99 14.03 -10.19
C SER A 52 -7.41 13.35 -8.89
N LYS A 53 -7.51 12.01 -8.86
CA LYS A 53 -7.95 11.22 -7.72
C LYS A 53 -6.92 10.17 -7.35
N LYS A 54 -6.86 9.90 -6.04
CA LYS A 54 -6.18 8.72 -5.48
C LYS A 54 -7.18 7.58 -5.44
N VAL A 55 -6.87 6.47 -6.09
CA VAL A 55 -7.70 5.27 -6.09
C VAL A 55 -7.08 4.26 -5.14
N VAL A 56 -7.86 3.83 -4.16
CA VAL A 56 -7.46 2.79 -3.22
C VAL A 56 -8.40 1.61 -3.41
N CYS A 57 -7.84 0.46 -3.74
CA CYS A 57 -8.58 -0.80 -3.86
C CYS A 57 -8.24 -1.69 -2.68
N PHE A 58 -9.28 -2.23 -2.03
CA PHE A 58 -9.14 -3.26 -1.00
C PHE A 58 -9.88 -4.51 -1.45
N SER A 59 -9.25 -5.68 -1.32
CA SER A 59 -9.93 -6.96 -1.50
C SER A 59 -9.58 -7.93 -0.36
N SER A 60 -10.45 -8.91 -0.11
CA SER A 60 -10.21 -9.97 0.87
C SER A 60 -9.07 -10.92 0.49
N GLY A 61 -8.42 -10.73 -0.66
CA GLY A 61 -7.30 -11.52 -1.14
C GLY A 61 -7.70 -12.68 -2.07
N GLN A 62 -8.99 -13.01 -2.18
CA GLN A 62 -9.47 -14.07 -3.09
C GLN A 62 -9.61 -13.63 -4.55
N ASN A 63 -9.49 -12.33 -4.85
CA ASN A 63 -9.58 -11.83 -6.22
C ASN A 63 -8.19 -11.73 -6.86
N GLU A 64 -7.66 -12.86 -7.33
CA GLU A 64 -6.33 -13.01 -7.96
C GLU A 64 -6.05 -12.03 -9.12
N LYS A 65 -7.09 -11.46 -9.74
CA LYS A 65 -6.94 -10.52 -10.86
C LYS A 65 -6.44 -9.13 -10.43
N TYR A 66 -6.86 -8.60 -9.26
CA TYR A 66 -6.41 -7.26 -8.83
C TYR A 66 -4.95 -7.23 -8.42
N SER A 67 -4.52 -8.23 -7.63
CA SER A 67 -3.14 -8.36 -7.20
C SER A 67 -2.20 -8.55 -8.40
N LYS A 68 -2.62 -9.34 -9.40
CA LYS A 68 -1.88 -9.52 -10.65
C LYS A 68 -1.73 -8.19 -11.41
N HIS A 69 -2.82 -7.50 -11.71
CA HIS A 69 -2.77 -6.22 -12.44
C HIS A 69 -1.90 -5.18 -11.73
N PHE A 70 -2.01 -5.07 -10.40
CA PHE A 70 -1.17 -4.16 -9.65
C PHE A 70 0.30 -4.57 -9.68
N SER A 71 0.60 -5.88 -9.54
CA SER A 71 1.98 -6.38 -9.60
C SER A 71 2.63 -6.15 -10.96
N ASP A 72 1.88 -6.34 -12.05
CA ASP A 72 2.34 -6.09 -13.42
C ASP A 72 2.66 -4.59 -13.61
N TYR A 73 1.79 -3.70 -13.14
CA TYR A 73 2.04 -2.25 -13.13
C TYR A 73 3.30 -1.88 -12.34
N LEU A 74 3.49 -2.45 -11.14
CA LEU A 74 4.68 -2.21 -10.32
C LEU A 74 5.96 -2.67 -11.01
N ALA A 75 5.92 -3.81 -11.70
CA ALA A 75 7.05 -4.32 -12.45
C ALA A 75 7.43 -3.37 -13.60
N GLN A 76 6.44 -2.84 -14.33
CA GLN A 76 6.65 -1.87 -15.41
C GLN A 76 7.24 -0.55 -14.91
N GLU A 77 6.70 0.02 -13.83
CA GLU A 77 7.21 1.28 -13.27
C GLU A 77 8.66 1.13 -12.75
N ARG A 78 8.98 -0.02 -12.13
CA ARG A 78 10.34 -0.36 -11.71
C ARG A 78 11.30 -0.48 -12.91
N GLN A 79 10.89 -1.15 -13.98
CA GLN A 79 11.68 -1.26 -15.21
C GLN A 79 11.93 0.11 -15.85
N ALA A 80 10.96 1.03 -15.74
CA ALA A 80 11.08 2.39 -16.24
C ALA A 80 11.88 3.34 -15.32
N ASN A 81 12.45 2.84 -14.19
CA ASN A 81 13.09 3.64 -13.13
C ASN A 81 12.20 4.78 -12.60
N ARG A 82 10.88 4.61 -12.65
CA ARG A 82 9.92 5.57 -12.11
C ARG A 82 9.62 5.23 -10.66
N GLY A 83 9.54 6.26 -9.83
CA GLY A 83 9.10 6.11 -8.45
C GLY A 83 7.64 5.63 -8.39
N LEU A 84 7.32 4.87 -7.34
CA LEU A 84 5.95 4.46 -7.05
C LEU A 84 5.01 5.67 -6.95
N ASN A 85 4.05 5.77 -7.87
CA ASN A 85 3.02 6.79 -7.80
C ASN A 85 1.92 6.36 -6.82
N LEU A 86 1.69 7.14 -5.76
CA LEU A 86 0.64 6.92 -4.74
C LEU A 86 -0.79 7.21 -5.26
N GLY A 87 -0.95 7.48 -6.56
CA GLY A 87 -2.24 7.72 -7.20
C GLY A 87 -3.11 6.47 -7.32
N CYS A 88 -2.53 5.28 -7.21
CA CYS A 88 -3.25 4.01 -7.23
C CYS A 88 -2.59 3.00 -6.28
N CYS A 89 -3.34 2.46 -5.32
CA CYS A 89 -2.83 1.46 -4.38
C CYS A 89 -3.80 0.28 -4.26
N TYR A 90 -3.25 -0.93 -4.17
CA TYR A 90 -3.99 -2.15 -3.87
C TYR A 90 -3.57 -2.69 -2.50
N TYR A 91 -4.54 -3.02 -1.67
CA TYR A 91 -4.36 -3.67 -0.39
C TYR A 91 -5.17 -4.97 -0.37
N ASP A 92 -4.54 -6.03 0.11
CA ASP A 92 -5.21 -7.28 0.43
C ASP A 92 -5.23 -7.52 1.95
N LYS A 93 -5.77 -8.69 2.35
CA LYS A 93 -5.84 -9.08 3.76
C LYS A 93 -4.48 -9.07 4.46
N SER A 94 -3.35 -9.29 3.78
CA SER A 94 -2.03 -9.28 4.41
C SER A 94 -1.66 -7.89 4.95
N TRP A 95 -2.14 -6.82 4.30
CA TRP A 95 -1.90 -5.44 4.70
C TRP A 95 -2.76 -4.99 5.89
N SER A 96 -3.82 -5.75 6.22
CA SER A 96 -4.75 -5.37 7.29
C SER A 96 -4.06 -5.09 8.62
N LYS A 97 -3.07 -5.91 9.00
CA LYS A 97 -2.31 -5.73 10.24
C LYS A 97 -1.54 -4.40 10.27
N LEU A 98 -0.89 -4.05 9.15
CA LEU A 98 -0.16 -2.79 9.03
C LEU A 98 -1.12 -1.60 9.04
N LEU A 99 -2.23 -1.68 8.31
CA LEU A 99 -3.24 -0.62 8.28
C LEU A 99 -3.90 -0.40 9.65
N ILE A 100 -4.16 -1.47 10.39
CA ILE A 100 -4.66 -1.40 11.77
C ILE A 100 -3.62 -0.72 12.66
N PHE A 101 -2.35 -1.11 12.57
CA PHE A 101 -1.27 -0.47 13.33
C PHE A 101 -1.12 1.02 13.01
N ILE A 102 -1.12 1.40 11.72
CA ILE A 102 -1.10 2.81 11.31
C ILE A 102 -2.31 3.56 11.87
N ALA A 103 -3.47 2.93 11.93
CA ALA A 103 -4.65 3.53 12.53
C ALA A 103 -4.48 3.77 14.03
N THR A 104 -3.76 2.93 14.78
CA THR A 104 -3.53 3.15 16.22
C THR A 104 -2.66 4.38 16.49
N ILE A 105 -1.65 4.63 15.65
CA ILE A 105 -0.80 5.82 15.77
C ILE A 105 -1.44 7.10 15.22
N THR A 106 -2.59 7.01 14.52
CA THR A 106 -3.31 8.17 13.98
C THR A 106 -4.26 8.76 15.03
N LEU A 107 -3.81 9.80 15.75
CA LEU A 107 -4.51 10.45 16.87
C LEU A 107 -6.00 10.71 16.65
N GLU A 108 -6.37 11.35 15.55
CA GLU A 108 -7.76 11.76 15.27
C GLU A 108 -8.48 10.81 14.29
N GLY A 109 -8.01 9.57 14.19
CA GLY A 109 -8.59 8.58 13.29
C GLY A 109 -9.92 8.02 13.82
N ARG A 110 -10.96 7.97 12.97
CA ARG A 110 -12.21 7.25 13.28
C ARG A 110 -11.97 5.80 13.69
N VAL A 111 -10.99 5.15 13.05
CA VAL A 111 -10.58 3.78 13.36
C VAL A 111 -9.94 3.71 14.75
N ARG A 112 -9.05 4.64 15.11
CA ARG A 112 -8.47 4.72 16.47
C ARG A 112 -9.55 4.90 17.53
N GLY A 113 -10.53 5.77 17.28
CA GLY A 113 -11.68 5.97 18.16
C GLY A 113 -12.48 4.69 18.36
N PHE A 114 -12.73 3.93 17.29
CA PHE A 114 -13.36 2.61 17.38
C PHE A 114 -12.52 1.63 18.22
N LEU A 115 -11.22 1.50 17.94
CA LEU A 115 -10.32 0.60 18.67
C LEU A 115 -10.28 0.93 20.17
N THR A 116 -10.22 2.22 20.51
CA THR A 116 -10.26 2.70 21.90
C THR A 116 -11.59 2.33 22.56
N SER A 117 -12.72 2.63 21.91
CA SER A 117 -14.06 2.37 22.45
C SER A 117 -14.35 0.89 22.73
N LYS A 118 -13.63 0.00 22.04
CA LYS A 118 -13.73 -1.46 22.21
C LYS A 118 -12.68 -2.04 23.13
N GLY A 119 -11.78 -1.22 23.69
CA GLY A 119 -10.69 -1.68 24.53
C GLY A 119 -9.66 -2.53 23.77
N TYR A 120 -9.50 -2.31 22.46
CA TYR A 120 -8.52 -3.02 21.64
C TYR A 120 -7.13 -2.38 21.67
N ILE A 121 -7.01 -1.16 22.20
CA ILE A 121 -5.74 -0.46 22.40
C ILE A 121 -5.72 0.20 23.78
N GLU A 122 -4.54 0.27 24.39
CA GLU A 122 -4.30 1.00 25.63
C GLU A 122 -3.62 2.33 25.33
N GLN A 123 -4.16 3.42 25.89
CA GLN A 123 -3.61 4.75 25.67
C GLN A 123 -2.60 5.13 26.76
N SER A 124 -1.55 5.85 26.39
CA SER A 124 -0.61 6.48 27.32
C SER A 124 -1.32 7.46 28.28
N GLN A 125 -0.67 7.87 29.36
CA GLN A 125 -1.26 8.77 30.37
C GLN A 125 -1.76 10.11 29.79
N ASN A 126 -1.11 10.60 28.73
CA ASN A 126 -1.48 11.81 28.00
C ASN A 126 -2.44 11.54 26.81
N GLY A 127 -2.88 10.30 26.60
CA GLY A 127 -3.83 9.89 25.56
C GLY A 127 -3.27 9.88 24.13
N SER A 128 -2.01 10.27 23.93
CA SER A 128 -1.44 10.50 22.61
C SER A 128 -0.97 9.23 21.91
N GLU A 129 -0.63 8.17 22.65
CA GLU A 129 0.00 6.99 22.08
C GLU A 129 -0.76 5.71 22.44
N ASP A 130 -0.75 4.75 21.52
CA ASP A 130 -1.11 3.37 21.82
C ASP A 130 0.14 2.65 22.34
N VAL A 131 0.10 2.19 23.60
CA VAL A 131 1.22 1.51 24.27
C VAL A 131 1.12 -0.03 24.21
N SER A 132 0.04 -0.55 23.65
CA SER A 132 -0.26 -1.98 23.60
C SER A 132 0.10 -2.64 22.27
N SER A 133 0.02 -1.91 21.16
CA SER A 133 0.32 -2.45 19.83
C SER A 133 1.81 -2.34 19.48
N ILE A 134 2.39 -3.44 18.95
CA ILE A 134 3.79 -3.48 18.51
C ILE A 134 3.86 -3.93 17.04
N LEU A 135 4.52 -3.14 16.19
CA LEU A 135 4.85 -3.52 14.82
C LEU A 135 6.28 -4.06 14.74
N SER A 136 6.41 -5.37 14.63
CA SER A 136 7.71 -6.04 14.46
C SER A 136 7.98 -6.34 12.99
N VAL A 137 9.09 -5.82 12.44
CA VAL A 137 9.53 -6.07 11.07
C VAL A 137 10.91 -6.74 11.09
N LYS A 138 11.08 -7.81 10.30
CA LYS A 138 12.38 -8.42 10.06
C LYS A 138 12.97 -7.82 8.80
N ILE A 139 14.05 -7.05 8.93
CA ILE A 139 14.78 -6.50 7.80
C ILE A 139 15.95 -7.43 7.50
N ARG A 140 16.01 -7.96 6.27
CA ARG A 140 17.18 -8.69 5.78
C ARG A 140 18.18 -7.67 5.27
N VAL A 141 19.37 -7.66 5.86
CA VAL A 141 20.51 -6.91 5.33
C VAL A 141 21.29 -7.86 4.43
N GLU A 142 21.59 -7.42 3.21
CA GLU A 142 22.33 -8.24 2.25
C GLU A 142 23.73 -8.59 2.76
N GLN A 143 24.13 -9.85 2.61
CA GLN A 143 25.41 -10.34 3.16
C GLN A 143 26.60 -9.55 2.61
N THR A 144 26.52 -9.11 1.35
CA THR A 144 27.54 -8.24 0.73
C THR A 144 27.71 -6.93 1.50
N TYR A 145 26.62 -6.31 1.95
CA TYR A 145 26.68 -5.09 2.74
C TYR A 145 27.26 -5.39 4.13
N VAL A 146 26.83 -6.47 4.79
CA VAL A 146 27.38 -6.92 6.08
C VAL A 146 28.89 -7.12 5.97
N ASN A 147 29.36 -7.80 4.93
CA ASN A 147 30.78 -8.05 4.70
C ASN A 147 31.56 -6.75 4.49
N ARG A 148 31.01 -5.77 3.76
CA ARG A 148 31.64 -4.45 3.57
C ARG A 148 31.77 -3.67 4.88
N VAL A 149 30.76 -3.74 5.75
CA VAL A 149 30.82 -3.12 7.08
C VAL A 149 31.87 -3.82 7.95
N GLN A 150 31.93 -5.15 7.93
CA GLN A 150 32.94 -5.91 8.68
C GLN A 150 34.37 -5.65 8.18
N ASP A 151 34.57 -5.53 6.87
CA ASP A 151 35.87 -5.18 6.28
C ASP A 151 36.29 -3.76 6.68
N ALA A 152 35.36 -2.80 6.65
CA ALA A 152 35.61 -1.42 7.09
C ALA A 152 36.00 -1.35 8.58
N LEU A 153 35.32 -2.12 9.45
CA LEU A 153 35.68 -2.21 10.88
C LEU A 153 37.10 -2.73 11.08
N LYS A 154 37.51 -3.77 10.36
CA LYS A 154 38.88 -4.31 10.44
C LYS A 154 39.93 -3.30 9.96
N LYS A 155 39.62 -2.53 8.92
CA LYS A 155 40.48 -1.47 8.40
C LYS A 155 40.64 -0.32 9.39
N GLU A 156 39.54 0.08 10.04
CA GLU A 156 39.55 1.07 11.12
C GLU A 156 40.38 0.61 12.32
N GLU A 157 40.29 -0.68 12.72
CA GLU A 157 41.13 -1.26 13.77
C GLU A 157 42.63 -1.20 13.42
N ASN A 158 42.96 -1.26 12.14
CA ASN A 158 44.34 -1.12 11.63
C ASN A 158 44.75 0.35 11.42
N GLY A 159 43.90 1.32 11.75
CA GLY A 159 44.19 2.75 11.67
C GLY A 159 43.84 3.43 10.34
N GLU A 160 43.11 2.75 9.43
CA GLU A 160 42.62 3.41 8.21
C GLU A 160 41.44 4.34 8.51
N GLU A 161 41.55 5.60 8.09
CA GLU A 161 40.53 6.63 8.33
C GLU A 161 39.51 6.78 7.18
N GLU A 162 39.84 6.31 5.97
CA GLU A 162 38.97 6.37 4.79
C GLU A 162 38.32 5.01 4.49
N THR A 163 37.33 4.65 5.30
CA THR A 163 36.57 3.40 5.10
C THR A 163 35.17 3.65 4.56
N PHE A 164 34.52 2.57 4.13
CA PHE A 164 33.12 2.58 3.71
C PHE A 164 32.19 3.31 4.71
N ARG A 165 32.43 3.17 6.01
CA ARG A 165 31.63 3.78 7.09
C ARG A 165 31.90 5.28 7.26
N THR A 166 33.01 5.78 6.76
CA THR A 166 33.37 7.20 6.84
C THR A 166 32.92 7.99 5.61
N SER A 167 32.31 7.34 4.62
CA SER A 167 31.73 8.01 3.46
C SER A 167 30.61 8.98 3.86
N ALA A 168 30.42 10.04 3.06
CA ALA A 168 29.43 11.08 3.33
C ALA A 168 28.03 10.52 3.62
N TYR A 169 27.59 9.52 2.85
CA TYR A 169 26.30 8.83 3.03
C TYR A 169 26.11 8.26 4.44
N HIS A 170 27.17 7.71 5.05
CA HIS A 170 27.12 7.09 6.38
C HIS A 170 27.39 8.08 7.51
N ARG A 171 27.85 9.30 7.21
CA ARG A 171 28.02 10.40 8.18
C ARG A 171 26.78 11.30 8.30
N THR A 172 25.89 11.31 7.30
CA THR A 172 24.66 12.13 7.31
C THR A 172 23.42 11.43 7.91
N LEU A 173 23.53 10.16 8.28
CA LEU A 173 22.51 9.41 9.04
C LEU A 173 22.89 9.41 10.52
#